data_AF-A0A399XA38-F1
#
_entry.id   AF-A0A399XA38-F1
#
_cell.length_a   1.000
_cell.length_b   1.000
_cell.length_c   1.000
_cell.angle_alpha   90.00
_cell.angle_beta   90.00
_cell.angle_gamma   90.00
#
_symmetry.space_group_name_H-M   'P 1'
#
loop_
_entity.id
_entity.type
_entity.pdbx_description
1 polymer ?
#
loop_
_entity_poly.entity_id
_entity_poly.type
_entity_poly.pdbx_seq_one_letter_code
_entity_poly.pdbx_strand_id
1 'polypeptide(L)' 'MISVKGIFDGKKVKFLEEVDINEPQEVIITFLGTSKDESLYQEIYKIAETSGSFDFLNAPEEDIYSDADLKVKYSK' A
#
# COMPACT_ATOMS: atom_id res chain seq x y z
N MET A 1 0.88 18.87 21.91
CA MET A 1 0.11 17.65 21.59
C MET A 1 1.04 16.73 20.82
N ILE A 2 1.44 15.60 21.41
CA ILE A 2 2.34 14.64 20.78
C ILE A 2 1.48 13.48 20.29
N SER A 3 1.65 13.09 19.03
CA SER A 3 0.99 11.91 18.46
C SER A 3 2.00 10.79 18.39
N VAL A 4 1.73 9.70 19.10
CA VAL A 4 2.64 8.54 19.18
C VAL A 4 2.05 7.41 18.36
N LYS A 5 2.85 6.84 17.47
CA LYS A 5 2.47 5.65 16.70
C LYS A 5 2.96 4.39 17.40
N GLY A 6 2.14 3.36 17.36
CA GLY A 6 2.45 2.07 17.93
C GLY A 6 1.68 0.95 17.26
N ILE A 7 2.11 -0.27 17.53
CA ILE A 7 1.44 -1.50 17.10
C ILE A 7 0.65 -2.03 18.29
N PHE A 8 -0.65 -2.25 18.10
CA PHE A 8 -1.50 -2.89 19.10
C PHE A 8 -1.54 -4.40 18.86
N ASP A 9 -1.11 -5.19 19.84
CA ASP A 9 -1.07 -6.66 19.77
C ASP A 9 -2.35 -7.35 20.27
N GLY A 10 -3.41 -6.56 20.51
CA GLY A 10 -4.66 -7.03 21.12
C GLY A 10 -4.71 -6.85 22.65
N LYS A 11 -3.57 -6.57 23.31
CA LYS A 11 -3.50 -6.31 24.76
C LYS A 11 -2.76 -5.04 25.11
N LYS A 12 -1.68 -4.72 24.37
CA LYS A 12 -0.77 -3.60 24.64
C LYS A 12 -0.42 -2.87 23.35
N VAL A 13 -0.17 -1.57 23.47
CA VAL A 13 0.40 -0.75 22.39
C VAL A 13 1.91 -0.72 22.60
N LYS A 14 2.66 -1.25 21.64
CA LYS A 14 4.12 -1.10 21.58
C LYS A 14 4.45 0.11 20.72
N PHE A 15 5.03 1.14 21.32
CA PHE A 15 5.44 2.34 20.58
C PHE A 15 6.55 2.03 19.59
N LEU A 16 6.51 2.70 18.44
CA LEU A 16 7.54 2.58 17.40
C LEU A 16 8.77 3.43 17.72
N GLU A 17 8.59 4.47 18.52
CA GLU A 17 9.61 5.41 18.95
C GLU A 17 9.62 5.47 20.48
N GLU A 18 10.77 5.83 21.04
CA GLU A 18 10.88 6.09 22.47
C GLU A 18 10.13 7.38 22.83
N VAL A 19 9.28 7.31 23.86
CA VAL A 19 8.50 8.45 24.32
C VAL A 19 8.82 8.68 25.77
N ASP A 20 9.35 9.87 26.07
CA ASP A 20 9.66 10.28 27.43
C ASP A 20 8.41 10.86 28.11
N ILE A 21 7.79 10.07 28.99
CA ILE A 21 6.62 10.46 29.79
C ILE A 21 7.00 10.34 31.26
N ASN A 22 7.16 11.50 31.91
CA ASN A 22 7.63 11.60 33.29
C ASN A 22 6.51 11.46 34.34
N GLU A 23 5.24 11.59 33.94
CA GLU A 23 4.07 11.48 34.82
C GLU A 23 2.88 10.86 34.07
N PRO A 24 1.95 10.16 34.76
CA PRO A 24 0.75 9.61 34.12
C PRO A 24 -0.10 10.69 33.43
N GLN A 25 -0.55 10.43 32.20
CA GLN A 25 -1.35 11.37 31.40
C GLN A 25 -2.57 10.68 30.79
N GLU A 26 -3.67 11.42 30.68
CA GLU A 26 -4.84 10.98 29.91
C GLU A 26 -4.52 11.00 28.41
N VAL A 27 -4.96 9.98 27.69
CA VAL A 27 -4.67 9.81 26.26
C VAL A 27 -5.90 9.41 25.47
N ILE A 28 -5.89 9.76 24.19
CA ILE A 28 -6.87 9.29 23.19
C ILE A 28 -6.16 8.25 22.33
N ILE A 29 -6.73 7.04 22.25
CA ILE A 29 -6.23 5.98 21.38
C ILE A 29 -7.05 5.94 20.09
N THR A 30 -6.39 6.09 18.96
CA THR A 30 -7.00 5.98 17.63
C THR A 30 -6.40 4.79 16.89
N PHE A 31 -7.24 3.81 16.54
CA PHE A 31 -6.82 2.69 15.71
C PHE A 31 -6.78 3.13 14.25
N LEU A 32 -5.57 3.14 13.69
CA LEU A 32 -5.38 3.34 12.27
C LEU A 32 -5.84 2.06 11.57
N GLY A 33 -7.04 2.08 11.00
CA GLY A 33 -7.48 0.99 10.14
C GLY A 33 -6.52 0.85 8.97
N THR A 34 -5.90 -0.32 8.79
CA THR A 34 -5.43 -0.69 7.48
C THR A 34 -6.67 -1.06 6.70
N SER A 35 -7.36 -0.06 6.15
CA SER A 35 -8.36 -0.32 5.14
C SER A 35 -7.60 -0.83 3.92
N LYS A 36 -7.31 -2.14 3.92
CA LYS A 36 -7.35 -2.89 2.68
C LYS A 36 -8.80 -2.91 2.25
N ASP A 37 -9.30 -1.73 1.90
CA ASP A 37 -10.62 -1.61 1.33
C ASP A 37 -10.44 -2.12 -0.08
N GLU A 38 -10.64 -3.42 -0.26
CA GLU A 38 -10.63 -4.04 -1.58
C GLU A 38 -11.55 -3.27 -2.54
N SER A 39 -12.60 -2.63 -2.00
CA SER A 39 -13.46 -1.71 -2.75
C SER A 39 -12.70 -0.50 -3.32
N LEU A 40 -11.83 0.15 -2.54
CA LEU A 40 -11.02 1.29 -3.00
C LEU A 40 -10.02 0.88 -4.08
N TYR A 41 -9.39 -0.28 -3.94
CA TYR A 41 -8.51 -0.82 -5.00
C TYR A 41 -9.28 -1.13 -6.28
N GLN A 42 -10.49 -1.67 -6.17
CA GLN A 42 -11.35 -1.90 -7.33
C GLN A 42 -11.82 -0.61 -7.99
N GLU A 43 -12.08 0.44 -7.23
CA GLU A 43 -12.44 1.76 -7.77
C GLU A 43 -11.28 2.40 -8.53
N ILE A 44 -10.07 2.39 -7.97
CA ILE A 44 -8.86 2.88 -8.63
C ILE A 44 -8.60 2.10 -9.93
N TYR A 45 -8.74 0.77 -9.89
CA TYR A 45 -8.60 -0.07 -11.07
C TYR A 45 -9.62 0.31 -12.16
N LYS A 46 -10.90 0.47 -11.81
CA LYS A 46 -11.95 0.88 -12.76
C LYS A 46 -11.68 2.24 -13.39
N ILE A 47 -11.18 3.19 -12.61
CA ILE A 47 -10.81 4.52 -13.13
C ILE A 47 -9.66 4.41 -14.12
N ALA A 48 -8.62 3.63 -13.79
CA ALA A 48 -7.47 3.41 -14.66
C ALA A 48 -7.85 2.66 -15.96
N GLU A 49 -8.72 1.65 -15.87
CA GLU A 49 -9.27 0.92 -17.03
C GLU A 49 -10.12 1.83 -17.92
N THR A 50 -11.03 2.62 -17.33
CA THR A 50 -11.92 3.52 -18.10
C THR A 50 -11.17 4.67 -18.76
N SER A 51 -10.06 5.12 -18.17
CA SER A 51 -9.26 6.23 -18.70
C SER A 51 -8.26 5.81 -19.78
N GLY A 52 -8.15 4.51 -20.09
CA GLY A 52 -7.14 4.01 -21.03
C GLY A 52 -5.71 4.06 -20.46
N SER A 53 -5.56 4.20 -19.14
CA SER A 53 -4.23 4.27 -18.49
C SER A 53 -3.40 2.99 -18.69
N PHE A 54 -4.03 1.90 -19.13
CA PHE A 54 -3.41 0.61 -19.43
C PHE A 54 -3.27 0.33 -20.93
N ASP A 55 -3.62 1.27 -21.81
CA ASP A 55 -3.58 1.06 -23.26
C ASP A 55 -2.17 0.75 -23.77
N PHE A 56 -1.15 1.28 -23.08
CA PHE A 56 0.27 0.98 -23.35
C PHE A 56 0.61 -0.52 -23.27
N LEU A 57 -0.11 -1.30 -22.46
CA LEU A 57 0.10 -2.75 -22.36
C LEU A 57 -0.26 -3.49 -23.65
N ASN A 58 -1.07 -2.85 -24.51
CA ASN A 58 -1.50 -3.40 -25.78
C ASN A 58 -0.76 -2.79 -26.98
N ALA A 59 0.20 -1.89 -26.74
CA ALA A 59 0.98 -1.21 -27.77
C ALA A 59 2.39 -1.81 -27.84
N PRO A 60 2.67 -2.70 -28.82
CA PRO A 60 3.99 -3.34 -28.95
C PRO A 60 5.14 -2.34 -29.11
N GLU A 61 4.87 -1.18 -29.70
CA GLU A 61 5.82 -0.07 -29.83
C GLU A 61 6.19 0.60 -28.50
N GLU A 62 5.38 0.44 -27.46
CA GLU A 62 5.64 0.92 -26.10
C GLU A 62 6.20 -0.18 -25.18
N ASP A 63 6.41 -1.39 -25.72
CA ASP A 63 7.02 -2.47 -24.95
C ASP A 63 8.50 -2.19 -24.73
N ILE A 64 8.84 -1.90 -23.48
CA ILE A 64 10.21 -1.60 -23.05
C ILE A 64 11.05 -2.86 -22.85
N TYR A 65 10.45 -4.05 -22.94
CA TYR A 65 11.15 -5.32 -22.84
C TYR A 65 11.17 -6.02 -24.19
N SER A 66 12.34 -6.55 -24.55
CA SER A 66 12.50 -7.40 -25.72
C SER A 66 12.46 -8.88 -25.36
N ASP A 67 12.28 -9.75 -26.36
CA ASP A 67 12.42 -11.20 -26.23
C ASP A 67 13.80 -11.63 -25.69
N ALA A 68 14.82 -10.76 -25.75
CA ALA A 68 16.12 -11.02 -25.14
C ALA A 68 16.13 -10.77 -23.62
N ASP A 69 15.29 -9.83 -23.15
CA ASP A 69 15.13 -9.49 -21.74
C ASP A 69 14.22 -10.48 -21.03
N LEU A 70 13.17 -10.91 -21.73
CA LEU A 70 12.25 -11.93 -21.28
C LEU A 70 12.87 -13.30 -21.58
N LYS A 71 13.28 -14.06 -20.56
CA LYS A 71 13.87 -15.42 -20.70
C LYS A 71 12.86 -16.47 -21.21
N VAL A 72 12.12 -16.18 -22.27
CA VAL A 72 10.99 -16.95 -22.76
C VAL A 72 11.51 -17.94 -23.80
N LYS A 73 11.11 -19.21 -23.65
CA LYS A 73 11.24 -20.22 -24.70
C LYS A 73 9.85 -20.45 -25.28
N TYR A 74 9.60 -19.96 -26.48
CA TYR A 74 8.36 -20.27 -27.19
C TYR A 74 8.38 -21.74 -27.61
N SER A 75 7.52 -22.54 -27.00
CA SER A 75 7.25 -23.91 -27.49
C SER A 75 6.44 -23.80 -28.78
N LYS A 76 6.91 -24.53 -29.79
CA LYS A 76 6.34 -24.61 -31.13
C LYS A 76 5.05 -25.40 -31.17
#